data_AF-A0A7V9HCS7-F1
#
_entry.id   AF-A0A7V9HCS7-F1
#
_cell.length_a   1.000
_cell.length_b   1.000
_cell.length_c   1.000
_cell.angle_alpha   90.00
_cell.angle_beta   90.00
_cell.angle_gamma   90.00
#
_symmetry.space_group_name_H-M   'P 1'
#
loop_
_entity.id
_entity.type
_entity.pdbx_description
1 polymer ?
#
loop_
_entity_poly.entity_id
_entity_poly.type
_entity_poly.pdbx_seq_one_letter_code
_entity_poly.pdbx_strand_id
1 'polypeptide(L)'
;MRIAIFGSCVTRDLFEDGILRSSHVHYASRSSIISAVAARVALDEADVPLESAYQRRAVMADFNKTFFEEIEALAPDWVVVDLIDERFDVLRTGGSFVTESSAFSSAGLGACERFDFTPVRRLTAEASQLFDEATTSFAQRLGEIIPAERVILHRALWLTRYRRGDLIEDFPAPRAAFAERHNRALEAHYDAVVASLGGQGPVLGPDPACHFADHDHKWALEPFHYERAYNEWAVSRLREMVGI
;
A
#
# COMPACT_ATOMS: atom_id res chain seq x y z
N MET A 1 3.36 -7.48 -21.27
CA MET A 1 3.72 -7.31 -19.86
C MET A 1 2.53 -6.70 -19.14
N ARG A 2 2.02 -7.37 -18.11
CA ARG A 2 0.83 -7.00 -17.36
C ARG A 2 1.19 -6.96 -15.87
N ILE A 3 1.02 -5.81 -15.24
CA ILE A 3 1.50 -5.58 -13.87
C ILE A 3 0.32 -5.12 -13.02
N ALA A 4 0.06 -5.85 -11.94
CA ALA A 4 -0.89 -5.47 -10.90
C ALA A 4 -0.14 -4.86 -9.71
N ILE A 5 -0.82 -3.99 -8.96
CA ILE A 5 -0.28 -3.32 -7.78
C ILE A 5 -1.20 -3.63 -6.59
N PHE A 6 -0.61 -4.04 -5.46
CA PHE A 6 -1.23 -3.96 -4.14
C PHE A 6 -0.42 -2.99 -3.29
N GLY A 7 -0.95 -1.81 -3.01
CA GLY A 7 -0.22 -0.83 -2.23
C GLY A 7 -0.75 0.57 -2.37
N SER A 8 0.14 1.54 -2.19
CA SER A 8 -0.21 2.94 -2.02
C SER A 8 -0.01 3.76 -3.28
N CYS A 9 -0.23 5.07 -3.15
CA CYS A 9 0.06 6.03 -4.21
C CYS A 9 1.55 6.06 -4.57
N VAL A 10 2.45 5.67 -3.65
CA VAL A 10 3.90 5.70 -3.88
C VAL A 10 4.27 4.81 -5.05
N THR A 11 3.78 3.56 -5.08
CA THR A 11 4.02 2.69 -6.24
C THR A 11 3.21 3.13 -7.44
N ARG A 12 1.95 3.54 -7.25
CA ARG A 12 1.07 3.93 -8.36
C ARG A 12 1.60 5.13 -9.16
N ASP A 13 2.28 6.07 -8.51
CA ASP A 13 2.89 7.23 -9.16
C ASP A 13 4.02 6.84 -10.12
N LEU A 14 4.74 5.74 -9.88
CA LEU A 14 5.72 5.19 -10.82
C LEU A 14 5.08 4.82 -12.17
N PHE A 15 3.81 4.43 -12.16
CA PHE A 15 3.06 4.06 -13.36
C PHE A 15 2.37 5.25 -14.03
N GLU A 16 2.75 6.50 -13.69
CA GLU A 16 2.52 7.66 -14.55
C GLU A 16 3.51 7.70 -15.73
N ASP A 17 4.66 7.01 -15.62
CA ASP A 17 5.55 6.74 -16.75
C ASP A 17 4.80 6.01 -17.88
N GLY A 18 5.03 6.42 -19.12
CA GLY A 18 4.26 5.93 -20.28
C GLY A 18 4.38 4.42 -20.51
N ILE A 19 5.56 3.83 -20.29
CA ILE A 19 5.81 2.42 -20.54
C ILE A 19 5.17 1.59 -19.43
N LEU A 20 5.39 1.95 -18.17
CA LEU A 20 4.74 1.27 -17.05
C LEU A 20 3.22 1.45 -17.10
N ARG A 21 2.72 2.64 -17.43
CA ARG A 21 1.28 2.93 -17.59
C ARG A 21 0.62 1.98 -18.57
N SER A 22 1.27 1.69 -19.69
CA SER A 22 0.75 0.75 -20.70
C SER A 22 0.69 -0.70 -20.22
N SER A 23 1.50 -1.06 -19.22
CA SER A 23 1.55 -2.40 -18.63
C SER A 23 0.65 -2.56 -17.40
N HIS A 24 0.10 -1.47 -16.85
CA HIS A 24 -0.70 -1.50 -15.63
C HIS A 24 -2.10 -2.08 -15.85
N VAL A 25 -2.45 -3.15 -15.14
CA VAL A 25 -3.76 -3.83 -15.30
C VAL A 25 -4.66 -3.73 -14.08
N HIS A 26 -4.11 -3.51 -12.89
CA HIS A 26 -4.89 -3.46 -11.65
C HIS A 26 -4.17 -2.68 -10.54
N TYR A 27 -4.94 -1.95 -9.73
CA TYR A 27 -4.45 -1.22 -8.57
C TYR A 27 -5.40 -1.42 -7.37
N ALA A 28 -5.00 -2.30 -6.47
CA ALA A 28 -5.59 -2.42 -5.14
C ALA A 28 -4.88 -1.46 -4.20
N SER A 29 -5.66 -0.63 -3.52
CA SER A 29 -5.15 0.46 -2.69
C SER A 29 -6.12 0.74 -1.56
N ARG A 30 -5.62 1.43 -0.52
CA ARG A 30 -6.39 1.77 0.68
C ARG A 30 -6.85 0.55 1.46
N SER A 31 -6.13 -0.56 1.31
CA SER A 31 -6.33 -1.82 2.02
C SER A 31 -5.03 -2.26 2.67
N SER A 32 -5.10 -2.62 3.94
CA SER A 32 -4.03 -3.34 4.62
C SER A 32 -4.04 -4.82 4.24
N ILE A 33 -2.90 -5.49 4.45
CA ILE A 33 -2.79 -6.95 4.35
C ILE A 33 -3.77 -7.64 5.31
N ILE A 34 -3.89 -7.12 6.55
CA ILE A 34 -4.85 -7.63 7.55
C ILE A 34 -6.27 -7.63 6.98
N SER A 35 -6.67 -6.51 6.38
CA SER A 35 -7.98 -6.39 5.76
C SER A 35 -8.12 -7.29 4.54
N ALA A 36 -7.12 -7.35 3.65
CA ALA A 36 -7.20 -8.04 2.37
C ALA A 36 -7.42 -9.57 2.50
N VAL A 37 -6.92 -10.17 3.58
CA VAL A 37 -7.09 -11.62 3.84
C VAL A 37 -8.26 -11.95 4.76
N ALA A 38 -8.92 -10.94 5.34
CA ALA A 38 -10.07 -11.14 6.22
C ALA A 38 -11.33 -11.58 5.44
N ALA A 39 -12.38 -11.94 6.17
CA ALA A 39 -13.68 -12.27 5.58
C ALA A 39 -14.37 -11.02 5.00
N ARG A 40 -15.25 -11.21 4.01
CA ARG A 40 -16.01 -10.10 3.43
C ARG A 40 -16.93 -9.46 4.48
N VAL A 41 -17.05 -8.14 4.42
CA VAL A 41 -18.00 -7.37 5.23
C VAL A 41 -19.04 -6.80 4.27
N ALA A 42 -20.31 -7.11 4.50
CA ALA A 42 -21.40 -6.67 3.63
C ALA A 42 -21.54 -5.14 3.70
N LEU A 43 -21.41 -4.49 2.54
CA LEU A 43 -21.59 -3.06 2.34
C LEU A 43 -22.24 -2.87 0.98
N ASP A 44 -23.29 -2.07 0.94
CA ASP A 44 -23.97 -1.73 -0.31
C ASP A 44 -23.30 -0.48 -0.91
N GLU A 45 -23.08 -0.42 -2.22
CA GLU A 45 -22.41 0.74 -2.84
C GLU A 45 -23.17 2.05 -2.60
N ALA A 46 -24.51 1.97 -2.46
CA ALA A 46 -25.37 3.09 -2.11
C ALA A 46 -25.07 3.70 -0.73
N ASP A 47 -24.47 2.92 0.18
CA ASP A 47 -24.08 3.35 1.53
C ASP A 47 -22.68 4.02 1.55
N VAL A 48 -22.05 4.23 0.39
CA VAL A 48 -20.73 4.87 0.27
C VAL A 48 -20.88 6.23 -0.44
N PRO A 49 -21.24 7.31 0.30
CA PRO A 49 -21.59 8.61 -0.27
C PRO A 49 -20.34 9.41 -0.67
N LEU A 50 -19.62 8.93 -1.68
CA LEU A 50 -18.42 9.56 -2.22
C LEU A 50 -18.62 9.97 -3.68
N GLU A 51 -18.30 11.23 -3.98
CA GLU A 51 -18.28 11.74 -5.37
C GLU A 51 -17.17 11.06 -6.20
N SER A 52 -16.02 10.80 -5.58
CA SER A 52 -14.90 10.13 -6.22
C SER A 52 -15.19 8.64 -6.45
N ALA A 53 -15.44 8.28 -7.71
CA ALA A 53 -15.66 6.89 -8.11
C ALA A 53 -14.46 5.98 -7.76
N TYR A 54 -13.24 6.51 -7.76
CA TYR A 54 -12.06 5.76 -7.33
C TYR A 54 -12.08 5.48 -5.83
N GLN A 55 -12.33 6.49 -4.99
CA GLN A 55 -12.39 6.28 -3.54
C GLN A 55 -13.54 5.33 -3.16
N ARG A 56 -14.70 5.46 -3.83
CA ARG A 56 -15.82 4.53 -3.65
C ARG A 56 -15.44 3.09 -3.98
N ARG A 57 -14.79 2.86 -5.13
CA ARG A 57 -14.27 1.53 -5.50
C ARG A 57 -13.25 0.99 -4.50
N ALA A 58 -12.35 1.83 -3.99
CA ALA A 58 -11.37 1.41 -3.00
C ALA A 58 -12.02 0.93 -1.69
N VAL A 59 -13.02 1.65 -1.19
CA VAL A 59 -13.81 1.23 -0.03
C VAL A 59 -14.54 -0.09 -0.30
N MET A 60 -15.21 -0.20 -1.46
CA MET A 60 -15.92 -1.41 -1.83
C MET A 60 -14.99 -2.62 -1.99
N ALA A 61 -13.81 -2.42 -2.57
CA ALA A 61 -12.80 -3.47 -2.73
C ALA A 61 -12.26 -3.93 -1.36
N ASP A 62 -12.02 -3.01 -0.42
CA ASP A 62 -11.58 -3.34 0.93
C ASP A 62 -12.65 -4.13 1.70
N PHE A 63 -13.92 -3.75 1.62
CA PHE A 63 -15.01 -4.49 2.28
C PHE A 63 -15.26 -5.87 1.66
N ASN A 64 -15.21 -5.95 0.32
CA ASN A 64 -15.49 -7.18 -0.44
C ASN A 64 -14.26 -8.07 -0.66
N LYS A 65 -13.06 -7.65 -0.26
CA LYS A 65 -11.82 -8.45 -0.27
C LYS A 65 -11.42 -8.91 -1.68
N THR A 66 -11.60 -8.03 -2.67
CA THR A 66 -11.61 -8.40 -4.09
C THR A 66 -10.23 -8.63 -4.70
N PHE A 67 -9.16 -8.12 -4.06
CA PHE A 67 -7.81 -8.10 -4.64
C PHE A 67 -7.38 -9.45 -5.27
N PHE A 68 -7.44 -10.54 -4.50
CA PHE A 68 -7.00 -11.86 -4.97
C PHE A 68 -7.84 -12.38 -6.14
N GLU A 69 -9.16 -12.23 -6.07
CA GLU A 69 -10.08 -12.64 -7.14
C GLU A 69 -9.84 -11.83 -8.42
N GLU A 70 -9.56 -10.54 -8.27
CA GLU A 70 -9.28 -9.64 -9.40
C GLU A 70 -7.96 -9.97 -10.07
N ILE A 71 -6.88 -10.23 -9.31
CA ILE A 71 -5.59 -10.60 -9.90
C ILE A 71 -5.61 -12.03 -10.47
N GLU A 72 -6.38 -12.95 -9.90
CA GLU A 72 -6.57 -14.29 -10.47
C GLU A 72 -7.28 -14.19 -11.84
N ALA A 73 -8.39 -13.45 -11.90
CA ALA A 73 -9.13 -13.24 -13.13
C ALA A 73 -8.31 -12.48 -14.20
N LEU A 74 -7.50 -11.52 -13.76
CA LEU A 74 -6.65 -10.77 -14.67
C LEU A 74 -5.42 -11.57 -15.10
N ALA A 75 -4.87 -12.48 -14.29
CA ALA A 75 -3.63 -13.19 -14.57
C ALA A 75 -2.47 -12.24 -15.00
N PRO A 76 -2.00 -11.34 -14.11
CA PRO A 76 -0.87 -10.48 -14.40
C PRO A 76 0.44 -11.27 -14.51
N ASP A 77 1.39 -10.72 -15.28
CA ASP A 77 2.76 -11.25 -15.35
C ASP A 77 3.55 -10.95 -14.07
N TRP A 78 3.26 -9.83 -13.40
CA TRP A 78 3.91 -9.39 -12.16
C TRP A 78 2.93 -8.74 -11.19
N VAL A 79 3.21 -8.86 -9.89
CA VAL A 79 2.54 -8.09 -8.84
C VAL A 79 3.58 -7.24 -8.11
N VAL A 80 3.34 -5.93 -8.00
CA VAL A 80 4.15 -5.03 -7.17
C VAL A 80 3.42 -4.76 -5.87
N VAL A 81 4.09 -4.99 -4.74
CA VAL A 81 3.55 -4.80 -3.40
C VAL A 81 4.33 -3.71 -2.67
N ASP A 82 3.64 -2.72 -2.11
CA ASP A 82 4.18 -1.80 -1.10
C ASP A 82 3.27 -1.73 0.12
N LEU A 83 3.84 -1.34 1.26
CA LEU A 83 3.17 -1.38 2.56
C LEU A 83 2.87 0.02 3.14
N ILE A 84 2.96 1.09 2.36
CA ILE A 84 2.72 2.45 2.88
C ILE A 84 1.28 2.63 3.36
N ASP A 85 0.31 1.87 2.83
CA ASP A 85 -1.08 1.85 3.31
C ASP A 85 -1.25 1.13 4.67
N GLU A 86 -0.24 0.39 5.16
CA GLU A 86 -0.22 -0.10 6.55
C GLU A 86 -0.14 1.02 7.60
N ARG A 87 -0.02 2.28 7.16
CA ARG A 87 -0.19 3.46 8.01
C ARG A 87 -1.60 3.65 8.54
N PHE A 88 -2.60 3.12 7.83
CA PHE A 88 -4.00 3.25 8.23
C PHE A 88 -4.31 2.24 9.30
N ASP A 89 -5.02 2.67 10.35
CA ASP A 89 -5.56 1.76 11.36
C ASP A 89 -6.53 0.75 10.71
N VAL A 90 -6.76 -0.35 11.42
CA VAL A 90 -7.70 -1.39 10.99
C VAL A 90 -8.85 -1.41 11.98
N LEU A 91 -10.07 -1.58 11.51
CA LEU A 91 -11.26 -1.71 12.34
C LEU A 91 -11.71 -3.17 12.35
N ARG A 92 -11.86 -3.73 13.55
CA ARG A 92 -12.48 -5.03 13.76
C ARG A 92 -13.99 -4.85 13.74
N THR A 93 -14.71 -5.67 12.97
CA THR A 93 -16.18 -5.67 12.94
C THR A 93 -16.73 -7.03 12.49
N GLY A 94 -17.78 -7.53 13.13
CA GLY A 94 -18.49 -8.75 12.70
C GLY A 94 -17.59 -9.99 12.54
N GLY A 95 -16.52 -10.12 13.33
CA GLY A 95 -15.53 -11.21 13.20
C GLY A 95 -14.55 -11.05 12.02
N SER A 96 -14.53 -9.89 11.37
CA SER A 96 -13.63 -9.53 10.28
C SER A 96 -12.89 -8.21 10.56
N PHE A 97 -12.18 -7.71 9.54
CA PHE A 97 -11.39 -6.49 9.56
C PHE A 97 -11.64 -5.66 8.31
N VAL A 98 -11.63 -4.33 8.45
CA VAL A 98 -11.61 -3.36 7.35
C VAL A 98 -10.55 -2.30 7.61
N THR A 99 -10.03 -1.67 6.57
CA THR A 99 -9.00 -0.63 6.69
C THR A 99 -9.67 0.72 6.91
N GLU A 100 -9.30 1.45 7.98
CA GLU A 100 -9.74 2.82 8.23
C GLU A 100 -8.99 3.81 7.31
N SER A 101 -9.15 3.62 6.01
CA SER A 101 -8.49 4.47 5.01
C SER A 101 -9.10 5.86 4.98
N SER A 102 -8.39 6.81 4.37
CA SER A 102 -8.95 8.15 4.15
C SER A 102 -10.26 8.15 3.34
N ALA A 103 -10.45 7.18 2.43
CA ALA A 103 -11.69 7.00 1.68
C ALA A 103 -12.83 6.48 2.58
N PHE A 104 -12.54 5.54 3.49
CA PHE A 104 -13.49 5.09 4.51
C PHE A 104 -13.94 6.26 5.39
N SER A 105 -12.99 7.06 5.91
CA SER A 105 -13.31 8.20 6.76
C SER A 105 -14.10 9.27 6.00
N SER A 106 -13.73 9.55 4.74
CA SER A 106 -14.44 10.51 3.89
C SER A 106 -15.86 10.08 3.57
N ALA A 107 -16.14 8.78 3.51
CA ALA A 107 -17.47 8.23 3.32
C ALA A 107 -18.34 8.30 4.59
N GLY A 108 -17.77 8.70 5.74
CA GLY A 108 -18.51 8.78 7.01
C GLY A 108 -18.86 7.41 7.60
N LEU A 109 -18.26 6.32 7.13
CA LEU A 109 -18.63 4.95 7.52
C LEU A 109 -18.38 4.65 8.99
N GLY A 110 -17.42 5.33 9.62
CA GLY A 110 -17.16 5.18 11.06
C GLY A 110 -18.31 5.62 11.97
N ALA A 111 -19.27 6.40 11.44
CA ALA A 111 -20.49 6.82 12.15
C ALA A 111 -21.73 6.00 11.76
N CYS A 112 -21.57 4.99 10.89
CA CYS A 112 -22.68 4.16 10.44
C CYS A 112 -23.08 3.16 11.53
N GLU A 113 -24.29 3.31 12.08
CA GLU A 113 -24.82 2.44 13.16
C GLU A 113 -24.95 0.96 12.78
N ARG A 114 -24.90 0.63 11.48
CA ARG A 114 -24.92 -0.75 10.98
C ARG A 114 -23.69 -1.55 11.42
N PHE A 115 -22.58 -0.88 11.68
CA PHE A 115 -21.30 -1.51 12.02
C PHE A 115 -20.91 -1.20 13.46
N ASP A 116 -20.51 -2.25 14.18
CA ASP A 116 -19.80 -2.12 15.44
C ASP A 116 -18.29 -2.21 15.14
N PHE A 117 -17.62 -1.06 15.12
CA PHE A 117 -16.21 -0.95 14.82
C PHE A 117 -15.38 -0.80 16.10
N THR A 118 -14.44 -1.72 16.29
CA THR A 118 -13.40 -1.59 17.32
C THR A 118 -12.05 -1.32 16.64
N PRO A 119 -11.40 -0.17 16.89
CA PRO A 119 -10.13 0.15 16.24
C PRO A 119 -8.98 -0.68 16.80
N VAL A 120 -8.18 -1.24 15.89
CA VAL A 120 -6.86 -1.79 16.13
C VAL A 120 -5.85 -0.76 15.64
N ARG A 121 -5.29 -0.01 16.58
CA ARG A 121 -4.34 1.08 16.28
C ARG A 121 -2.99 0.52 15.83
N ARG A 122 -2.40 1.12 14.82
CA ARG A 122 -1.05 0.79 14.35
C ARG A 122 0.01 1.08 15.41
N LEU A 123 1.16 0.44 15.25
CA LEU A 123 2.29 0.51 16.18
C LEU A 123 1.96 -0.04 17.58
N THR A 124 0.97 -0.93 17.68
CA THR A 124 0.65 -1.70 18.89
C THR A 124 1.05 -3.16 18.71
N ALA A 125 1.25 -3.87 19.82
CA ALA A 125 1.58 -5.30 19.77
C ALA A 125 0.46 -6.14 19.12
N GLU A 126 -0.81 -5.79 19.35
CA GLU A 126 -1.96 -6.43 18.69
C GLU A 126 -1.89 -6.27 17.17
N ALA A 127 -1.63 -5.05 16.67
CA ALA A 127 -1.52 -4.80 15.24
C ALA A 127 -0.35 -5.55 14.61
N SER A 128 0.81 -5.61 15.28
CA SER A 128 1.96 -6.39 14.81
C SER A 128 1.64 -7.88 14.70
N GLN A 129 1.03 -8.47 15.73
CA GLN A 129 0.66 -9.88 15.72
C GLN A 129 -0.34 -10.20 14.59
N LEU A 130 -1.39 -9.37 14.44
CA LEU A 130 -2.37 -9.54 13.38
C LEU A 130 -1.73 -9.42 11.99
N PHE A 131 -0.77 -8.51 11.83
CA PHE A 131 -0.05 -8.37 10.57
C PHE A 131 0.77 -9.62 10.23
N ASP A 132 1.48 -10.20 11.20
CA ASP A 132 2.29 -11.41 10.98
C ASP A 132 1.42 -12.62 10.58
N GLU A 133 0.28 -12.80 11.27
CA GLU A 133 -0.73 -13.83 10.94
C GLU A 133 -1.32 -13.61 9.53
N ALA A 134 -1.69 -12.36 9.22
CA ALA A 134 -2.26 -12.00 7.93
C ALA A 134 -1.24 -12.14 6.78
N THR A 135 0.03 -11.85 7.03
CA THR A 135 1.11 -11.94 6.03
C THR A 135 1.32 -13.37 5.56
N THR A 136 1.22 -14.35 6.46
CA THR A 136 1.28 -15.78 6.10
C THR A 136 0.14 -16.13 5.15
N SER A 137 -1.09 -15.71 5.47
CA SER A 137 -2.27 -15.95 4.62
C SER A 137 -2.18 -15.21 3.29
N PHE A 138 -1.62 -14.00 3.28
CA PHE A 138 -1.45 -13.18 2.10
C PHE A 138 -0.47 -13.81 1.13
N ALA A 139 0.70 -14.23 1.62
CA ALA A 139 1.71 -14.92 0.82
C ALA A 139 1.18 -16.24 0.26
N GLN A 140 0.44 -17.02 1.05
CA GLN A 140 -0.17 -18.27 0.57
C GLN A 140 -1.15 -18.00 -0.59
N ARG A 141 -2.12 -17.10 -0.40
CA ARG A 141 -3.12 -16.78 -1.44
C ARG A 141 -2.49 -16.16 -2.69
N LEU A 142 -1.43 -15.36 -2.52
CA LEU A 142 -0.70 -14.81 -3.65
C LEU A 142 0.06 -15.89 -4.42
N GLY A 143 0.70 -16.82 -3.70
CA GLY A 143 1.43 -17.96 -4.27
C GLY A 143 0.56 -18.98 -5.03
N GLU A 144 -0.75 -19.02 -4.74
CA GLU A 144 -1.73 -19.79 -5.52
C GLU A 144 -1.97 -19.19 -6.92
N ILE A 145 -1.67 -17.89 -7.12
CA ILE A 145 -1.99 -17.13 -8.33
C ILE A 145 -0.74 -16.83 -9.15
N ILE A 146 0.35 -16.45 -8.50
CA ILE A 146 1.59 -16.00 -9.15
C ILE A 146 2.82 -16.53 -8.38
N PRO A 147 3.86 -17.02 -9.07
CA PRO A 147 5.07 -17.47 -8.39
C PRO A 147 5.78 -16.32 -7.66
N ALA A 148 6.42 -16.63 -6.53
CA ALA A 148 7.05 -15.64 -5.65
C ALA A 148 8.12 -14.80 -6.36
N GLU A 149 8.84 -15.38 -7.33
CA GLU A 149 9.83 -14.69 -8.17
C GLU A 149 9.23 -13.56 -9.01
N ARG A 150 7.90 -13.55 -9.18
CA ARG A 150 7.15 -12.53 -9.93
C ARG A 150 6.38 -11.57 -9.02
N VAL A 151 6.67 -11.58 -7.72
CA VAL A 151 6.18 -10.61 -6.75
C VAL A 151 7.32 -9.66 -6.39
N ILE A 152 7.21 -8.41 -6.83
CA ILE A 152 8.19 -7.36 -6.51
C ILE A 152 7.73 -6.67 -5.23
N LEU A 153 8.59 -6.63 -4.22
CA LEU A 153 8.38 -5.79 -3.05
C LEU A 153 9.02 -4.42 -3.29
N HIS A 154 8.21 -3.40 -3.52
CA HIS A 154 8.66 -2.03 -3.46
C HIS A 154 8.74 -1.62 -1.98
N ARG A 155 9.95 -1.65 -1.43
CA ARG A 155 10.26 -1.34 -0.03
C ARG A 155 10.22 0.17 0.21
N ALA A 156 9.07 0.78 -0.08
CA ALA A 156 8.80 2.18 0.12
C ALA A 156 8.69 2.48 1.62
N LEU A 157 9.40 3.53 2.05
CA LEU A 157 9.45 4.01 3.43
C LEU A 157 8.94 5.45 3.53
N TRP A 158 8.69 5.90 4.74
CA TRP A 158 8.44 7.30 5.03
C TRP A 158 9.74 8.09 4.96
N LEU A 159 9.63 9.34 4.54
CA LEU A 159 10.71 10.28 4.29
C LEU A 159 10.81 11.23 5.49
N THR A 160 12.02 11.41 5.99
CA THR A 160 12.31 12.36 7.09
C THR A 160 12.80 13.72 6.59
N ARG A 161 13.06 13.81 5.29
CA ARG A 161 13.56 15.00 4.59
C ARG A 161 12.78 15.25 3.32
N TYR A 162 12.75 16.50 2.89
CA TYR A 162 12.13 16.93 1.65
C TYR A 162 13.05 17.86 0.86
N ARG A 163 12.85 17.91 -0.45
CA ARG A 163 13.54 18.82 -1.36
C ARG A 163 12.65 20.02 -1.68
N ARG A 164 13.22 21.22 -1.56
CA ARG A 164 12.61 22.49 -1.98
C ARG A 164 13.58 23.21 -2.92
N GLY A 165 13.34 23.10 -4.22
CA GLY A 165 14.33 23.51 -5.24
C GLY A 165 15.64 22.74 -5.06
N ASP A 166 16.75 23.45 -4.91
CA ASP A 166 18.07 22.84 -4.69
C ASP A 166 18.37 22.51 -3.22
N LEU A 167 17.49 22.92 -2.29
CA LEU A 167 17.68 22.71 -0.85
C LEU A 167 17.07 21.38 -0.41
N ILE A 168 17.76 20.73 0.54
CA ILE A 168 17.25 19.58 1.29
C ILE A 168 17.02 20.04 2.72
N GLU A 169 15.81 19.81 3.24
CA GLU A 169 15.40 20.20 4.58
C GLU A 169 14.81 19.02 5.34
N ASP A 170 14.94 19.04 6.66
CA ASP A 170 14.30 18.08 7.54
C ASP A 170 12.82 18.44 7.74
N PHE A 171 11.97 17.42 7.82
CA PHE A 171 10.65 17.60 8.42
C PHE A 171 10.80 18.05 9.87
N PRO A 172 9.83 18.82 10.43
CA PRO A 172 9.84 19.17 11.84
C PRO A 172 10.05 17.94 12.72
N ALA A 173 10.89 18.05 13.75
CA ALA A 173 11.34 16.91 14.56
C ALA A 173 10.21 15.95 15.02
N PRO A 174 9.02 16.42 15.47
CA PRO A 174 7.92 15.51 15.81
C PRO A 174 7.42 14.66 14.62
N ARG A 175 7.40 15.24 13.41
CA ARG A 175 6.97 14.57 12.18
C ARG A 175 8.04 13.59 11.67
N ALA A 176 9.31 13.98 11.72
CA ALA A 176 10.42 13.09 11.41
C ALA A 176 10.46 11.88 12.36
N ALA A 177 10.33 12.11 13.67
CA ALA A 177 10.26 11.04 14.67
C ALA A 177 9.02 10.15 14.49
N PHE A 178 7.91 10.68 13.97
CA PHE A 178 6.73 9.89 13.63
C PHE A 178 6.99 8.98 12.41
N ALA A 179 7.59 9.54 11.35
CA ALA A 179 8.01 8.78 10.17
C ALA A 179 8.98 7.65 10.52
N GLU A 180 9.98 7.91 11.38
CA GLU A 180 10.93 6.89 11.85
C GLU A 180 10.25 5.75 12.63
N ARG A 181 9.25 6.07 13.45
CA ARG A 181 8.48 5.02 14.16
C ARG A 181 7.71 4.13 13.18
N HIS A 182 7.07 4.73 12.17
CA HIS A 182 6.40 3.96 11.12
C HIS A 182 7.39 3.14 10.30
N ASN A 183 8.55 3.70 9.95
CA ASN A 183 9.58 2.98 9.22
C ASN A 183 10.07 1.75 9.98
N ARG A 184 10.31 1.83 11.29
CA ARG A 184 10.70 0.65 12.07
C ARG A 184 9.66 -0.48 12.00
N ALA A 185 8.37 -0.15 12.00
CA ALA A 185 7.31 -1.15 11.81
C ALA A 185 7.26 -1.66 10.36
N LEU A 186 7.35 -0.77 9.37
CA LEU A 186 7.37 -1.13 7.95
C LEU A 186 8.54 -2.06 7.61
N GLU A 187 9.73 -1.80 8.14
CA GLU A 187 10.90 -2.66 7.92
C GLU A 187 10.63 -4.08 8.40
N ALA A 188 10.10 -4.25 9.62
CA ALA A 188 9.71 -5.55 10.15
C ALA A 188 8.61 -6.21 9.30
N HIS A 189 7.64 -5.42 8.83
CA HIS A 189 6.55 -5.89 7.97
C HIS A 189 7.05 -6.36 6.60
N TYR A 190 7.96 -5.62 5.95
CA TYR A 190 8.58 -6.05 4.70
C TYR A 190 9.39 -7.32 4.90
N ASP A 191 10.16 -7.43 5.98
CA ASP A 191 10.94 -8.63 6.28
C ASP A 191 10.03 -9.86 6.49
N ALA A 192 8.86 -9.68 7.15
CA ALA A 192 7.86 -10.73 7.30
C ALA A 192 7.25 -11.18 5.96
N VAL A 193 6.98 -10.23 5.04
CA VAL A 193 6.47 -10.54 3.69
C VAL A 193 7.54 -11.28 2.87
N VAL A 194 8.79 -10.80 2.88
CA VAL A 194 9.93 -11.47 2.22
C VAL A 194 10.06 -12.92 2.71
N ALA A 195 10.05 -13.12 4.03
CA ALA A 195 10.15 -14.44 4.64
C ALA A 195 8.99 -15.35 4.22
N SER A 196 7.76 -14.83 4.22
CA SER A 196 6.56 -15.60 3.87
C SER A 196 6.50 -15.95 2.37
N LEU A 197 7.13 -15.16 1.51
CA LEU A 197 7.32 -15.44 0.08
C LEU A 197 8.58 -16.28 -0.21
N GLY A 198 9.27 -16.78 0.83
CA GLY A 198 10.48 -17.60 0.66
C GLY A 198 11.72 -16.85 0.18
N GLY A 199 11.71 -15.51 0.15
CA GLY A 199 12.86 -14.69 -0.23
C GLY A 199 13.23 -14.72 -1.72
N GLN A 200 12.32 -15.16 -2.58
CA GLN A 200 12.59 -15.39 -4.01
C GLN A 200 12.26 -14.19 -4.91
N GLY A 201 11.37 -13.29 -4.46
CA GLY A 201 10.93 -12.11 -5.23
C GLY A 201 11.95 -10.97 -5.25
N PRO A 202 11.95 -10.10 -6.28
CA PRO A 202 12.79 -8.92 -6.32
C PRO A 202 12.38 -7.90 -5.26
N VAL A 203 13.35 -7.16 -4.74
CA VAL A 203 13.10 -6.05 -3.81
C VAL A 203 13.60 -4.75 -4.44
N LEU A 204 12.68 -3.79 -4.63
CA LEU A 204 13.01 -2.41 -4.98
C LEU A 204 13.14 -1.61 -3.67
N GLY A 205 14.37 -1.51 -3.18
CA GLY A 205 14.71 -0.68 -2.01
C GLY A 205 14.75 0.81 -2.32
N PRO A 206 14.90 1.69 -1.33
CA PRO A 206 15.13 3.11 -1.57
C PRO A 206 16.57 3.37 -2.03
N ASP A 207 16.77 4.36 -2.92
CA ASP A 207 18.10 4.93 -3.21
C ASP A 207 18.36 6.17 -2.34
N PRO A 208 19.34 6.11 -1.41
CA PRO A 208 19.65 7.23 -0.53
C PRO A 208 19.99 8.55 -1.26
N ALA A 209 20.45 8.48 -2.52
CA ALA A 209 20.81 9.66 -3.31
C ALA A 209 19.59 10.52 -3.72
N CYS A 210 18.40 9.91 -3.79
CA CYS A 210 17.17 10.59 -4.19
C CYS A 210 15.98 10.27 -3.26
N HIS A 211 16.23 9.81 -2.03
CA HIS A 211 15.19 9.45 -1.06
C HIS A 211 14.69 10.69 -0.30
N PHE A 212 13.98 11.57 -1.00
CA PHE A 212 13.42 12.82 -0.45
C PHE A 212 11.95 12.99 -0.85
N ALA A 213 11.18 13.66 0.01
CA ALA A 213 9.84 14.10 -0.35
C ALA A 213 9.91 15.35 -1.24
N ASP A 214 8.88 15.56 -2.06
CA ASP A 214 8.75 16.78 -2.86
C ASP A 214 7.98 17.85 -2.10
N HIS A 215 8.62 19.00 -1.84
CA HIS A 215 7.96 20.16 -1.24
C HIS A 215 6.75 20.62 -2.05
N ASP A 216 6.87 20.60 -3.38
CA ASP A 216 5.88 21.13 -4.32
C ASP A 216 5.03 20.01 -4.93
N HIS A 217 4.94 18.85 -4.24
CA HIS A 217 4.17 17.72 -4.73
C HIS A 217 2.71 18.10 -5.00
N LYS A 218 2.15 17.58 -6.10
CA LYS A 218 0.75 17.84 -6.52
C LYS A 218 -0.31 17.49 -5.46
N TRP A 219 0.05 16.65 -4.49
CA TRP A 219 -0.82 16.21 -3.38
C TRP A 219 -0.40 16.78 -2.02
N ALA A 220 0.29 17.93 -2.01
CA ALA A 220 0.92 18.56 -0.85
C ALA A 220 2.13 17.80 -0.29
N LEU A 221 2.89 18.47 0.58
CA LEU A 221 4.09 17.93 1.20
C LEU A 221 3.74 16.91 2.30
N GLU A 222 3.88 15.63 1.97
CA GLU A 222 3.74 14.49 2.88
C GLU A 222 4.98 13.60 2.87
N PRO A 223 5.30 12.90 3.98
CA PRO A 223 6.50 12.06 4.11
C PRO A 223 6.42 10.76 3.28
N PHE A 224 5.51 10.67 2.33
CA PHE A 224 5.40 9.56 1.38
C PHE A 224 5.04 10.11 -0.01
N HIS A 225 5.25 11.39 -0.26
CA HIS A 225 5.13 12.02 -1.57
C HIS A 225 6.52 12.28 -2.11
N TYR A 226 7.02 11.32 -2.86
CA TYR A 226 8.42 11.24 -3.29
C TYR A 226 8.73 12.27 -4.38
N GLU A 227 9.99 12.71 -4.40
CA GLU A 227 10.48 13.56 -5.47
C GLU A 227 10.58 12.87 -6.83
N ARG A 228 10.57 13.68 -7.88
CA ARG A 228 10.67 13.21 -9.26
C ARG A 228 11.92 12.35 -9.51
N ALA A 229 13.07 12.72 -8.93
CA ALA A 229 14.31 11.97 -9.10
C ALA A 229 14.21 10.53 -8.58
N TYR A 230 13.54 10.33 -7.44
CA TYR A 230 13.22 8.99 -6.95
C TYR A 230 12.35 8.23 -7.93
N ASN A 231 11.27 8.86 -8.39
CA ASN A 231 10.32 8.20 -9.29
C ASN A 231 11.01 7.77 -10.59
N GLU A 232 11.84 8.63 -11.20
CA GLU A 232 12.60 8.28 -12.41
C GLU A 232 13.57 7.11 -12.17
N TRP A 233 14.27 7.11 -11.04
CA TRP A 233 15.16 6.01 -10.64
C TRP A 233 14.38 4.70 -10.42
N ALA A 234 13.31 4.75 -9.64
CA ALA A 234 12.48 3.60 -9.29
C ALA A 234 11.77 3.02 -10.52
N VAL A 235 11.31 3.87 -11.45
CA VAL A 235 10.79 3.47 -12.75
C VAL A 235 11.85 2.70 -13.54
N SER A 236 13.07 3.23 -13.64
CA SER A 236 14.16 2.55 -14.36
C SER A 236 14.46 1.17 -13.76
N ARG A 237 14.47 1.06 -12.43
CA ARG A 237 14.70 -0.23 -11.74
C ARG A 237 13.56 -1.21 -11.91
N LEU A 238 12.32 -0.74 -11.77
CA LEU A 238 11.14 -1.59 -11.94
C LEU A 238 11.08 -2.15 -13.37
N ARG A 239 11.39 -1.31 -14.36
CA ARG A 239 11.51 -1.68 -15.77
C ARG A 239 12.57 -2.75 -16.03
N GLU A 240 13.74 -2.60 -15.43
CA GLU A 240 14.81 -3.61 -15.47
C GLU A 240 14.35 -4.95 -14.87
N MET A 241 13.69 -4.93 -13.71
CA MET A 241 13.20 -6.13 -13.01
C MET A 241 12.15 -6.89 -13.83
N VAL A 242 11.24 -6.17 -14.51
CA VAL A 242 10.17 -6.80 -15.31
C VAL A 242 10.56 -7.02 -16.78
N GLY A 243 11.68 -6.45 -17.23
CA GLY A 243 12.22 -6.63 -18.59
C GLY A 243 11.53 -5.80 -19.69
N ILE A 244 11.27 -4.49 -19.46
CA ILE A 244 10.63 -3.56 -20.44
C ILE A 244 11.31 -2.19 -20.57
#